data_AF-A0A5M4D9U0-F1
#
_entry.id   AF-A0A5M4D9U0-F1
#
_cell.length_a   1.000
_cell.length_b   1.000
_cell.length_c   1.000
_cell.angle_alpha   90.00
_cell.angle_beta   90.00
_cell.angle_gamma   90.00
#
_symmetry.space_group_name_H-M   'P 1'
#
loop_
_entity.id
_entity.type
_entity.pdbx_description
1 polymer ?
#
loop_
_entity_poly.entity_id
_entity_poly.type
_entity_poly.pdbx_seq_one_letter_code
_entity_poly.pdbx_strand_id
1 'polypeptide(L)'
;LYGGSGTSYSPPQPAAPPIGNPYVGTPYGNPYMPAPQHPYNPYQPGTPPITQSPHGLPPGQIPVYYPPPPRAPLISPETKQFLGKMMLTLIVLGTLFALVIAIIQGLGTLIDRMQTQAADLPMRERMAGQDPNVPLHERIAERERIIPELKSEVNRRTEERNVAKLYEAQGREYVRVGNLVAAEQAFRSAIANDPQNPTYYRLLGSLFSQTAVQEMDIEQRMNLWKQSIRNWEFALTFETNEAIRKDSAALLASACYRLANDYLNLGQEAEARSLLYSGREVADPSSEVSVAIQGLLDRLTRPDDSNP
;
A
#
# COMPACT_ATOMS: atom_id res chain seq x y z
N LEU A 1 16.93 57.49 -7.71
CA LEU A 1 16.94 57.12 -9.15
C LEU A 1 16.87 55.59 -9.24
N TYR A 2 15.70 55.09 -9.70
CA TYR A 2 15.34 53.77 -10.28
C TYR A 2 16.14 52.50 -9.89
N GLY A 3 15.57 51.32 -9.58
CA GLY A 3 14.23 50.68 -9.61
C GLY A 3 14.48 49.19 -9.23
N GLY A 4 13.59 48.33 -8.73
CA GLY A 4 12.14 48.24 -8.82
C GLY A 4 11.75 46.94 -9.55
N SER A 5 11.76 45.79 -8.87
CA SER A 5 11.14 44.54 -9.35
C SER A 5 10.61 43.70 -8.18
N GLY A 6 9.34 43.91 -7.86
CA GLY A 6 8.58 43.08 -6.92
C GLY A 6 7.91 41.92 -7.65
N THR A 7 8.06 40.71 -7.12
CA THR A 7 7.25 39.55 -7.51
C THR A 7 6.30 39.23 -6.38
N SER A 8 5.02 39.50 -6.62
CA SER A 8 3.87 39.14 -5.79
C SER A 8 3.59 37.64 -5.90
N TYR A 9 3.64 36.92 -4.78
CA TYR A 9 3.17 35.54 -4.68
C TYR A 9 1.72 35.53 -4.20
N SER A 10 0.84 34.97 -5.04
CA SER A 10 -0.57 34.70 -4.73
C SER A 10 -0.72 33.40 -3.93
N PRO A 11 -1.66 33.31 -2.98
CA PRO A 11 -1.91 32.10 -2.21
C PRO A 11 -2.70 31.03 -3.00
N PRO A 12 -2.51 29.73 -2.70
CA PRO A 12 -3.22 28.63 -3.36
C PRO A 12 -4.68 28.53 -2.89
N GLN A 13 -5.61 28.37 -3.84
CA GLN A 13 -7.03 28.12 -3.56
C GLN A 13 -7.29 26.65 -3.17
N PRO A 14 -8.32 26.38 -2.32
CA PRO A 14 -8.70 25.02 -1.91
C PRO A 14 -9.43 24.26 -3.02
N ALA A 15 -9.08 22.98 -3.19
CA ALA A 15 -9.78 22.05 -4.07
C ALA A 15 -11.20 21.74 -3.53
N ALA A 16 -12.20 21.87 -4.41
CA ALA A 16 -13.58 21.49 -4.13
C ALA A 16 -13.78 19.95 -4.16
N PRO A 17 -14.73 19.39 -3.40
CA PRO A 17 -14.94 17.95 -3.26
C PRO A 17 -15.63 17.32 -4.49
N PRO A 18 -15.47 16.00 -4.73
CA PRO A 18 -16.13 15.32 -5.84
C PRO A 18 -17.62 15.13 -5.54
N ILE A 19 -18.47 15.72 -6.38
CA ILE A 19 -19.92 15.55 -6.34
C ILE A 19 -20.31 14.32 -7.18
N GLY A 20 -20.86 13.33 -6.48
CA GLY A 20 -22.12 12.65 -6.79
C GLY A 20 -22.33 12.07 -8.18
N ASN A 21 -22.55 10.76 -8.23
CA ASN A 21 -23.16 10.04 -9.33
C ASN A 21 -24.70 10.10 -9.19
N PRO A 22 -25.47 10.59 -10.17
CA PRO A 22 -26.88 10.23 -10.29
C PRO A 22 -27.23 9.82 -11.72
N TYR A 23 -27.60 8.55 -11.87
CA TYR A 23 -28.39 8.06 -13.01
C TYR A 23 -29.69 8.87 -13.11
N VAL A 24 -29.80 9.76 -14.09
CA VAL A 24 -31.07 10.33 -14.54
C VAL A 24 -31.03 10.58 -16.05
N GLY A 25 -31.88 9.84 -16.76
CA GLY A 25 -32.74 10.32 -17.86
C GLY A 25 -32.08 10.88 -19.12
N THR A 26 -32.12 10.11 -20.20
CA THR A 26 -32.14 10.68 -21.56
C THR A 26 -33.38 10.25 -22.34
N PRO A 27 -33.95 11.16 -23.16
CA PRO A 27 -35.33 11.10 -23.63
C PRO A 27 -35.47 10.43 -25.01
N TYR A 28 -36.71 10.07 -25.30
CA TYR A 28 -37.24 9.66 -26.60
C TYR A 28 -36.69 10.47 -27.78
N GLY A 29 -36.22 9.76 -28.81
CA GLY A 29 -35.93 10.32 -30.13
C GLY A 29 -35.77 9.18 -31.14
N ASN A 30 -36.85 8.89 -31.86
CA ASN A 30 -36.93 7.81 -32.86
C ASN A 30 -36.75 8.42 -34.27
N PRO A 31 -35.65 8.18 -34.98
CA PRO A 31 -35.56 8.52 -36.40
C PRO A 31 -36.14 7.38 -37.23
N TYR A 32 -37.19 7.67 -37.99
CA TYR A 32 -37.70 6.83 -39.06
C TYR A 32 -36.56 6.44 -40.01
N MET A 33 -36.22 5.15 -40.06
CA MET A 33 -35.46 4.57 -41.17
C MET A 33 -36.41 3.77 -42.07
N PRO A 34 -36.33 3.93 -43.40
CA PRO A 34 -37.18 3.23 -44.35
C PRO A 34 -36.84 1.73 -44.38
N ALA A 35 -37.89 0.91 -44.44
CA ALA A 35 -37.78 -0.55 -44.43
C ALA A 35 -37.01 -1.08 -45.67
N PRO A 36 -36.02 -1.97 -45.49
CA PRO A 36 -35.40 -2.71 -46.59
C PRO A 36 -36.41 -3.63 -47.28
N GLN A 37 -36.39 -3.56 -48.61
CA GLN A 37 -37.19 -4.37 -49.53
C GLN A 37 -36.95 -5.87 -49.30
N HIS A 38 -38.01 -6.60 -48.96
CA HIS A 38 -37.97 -8.05 -48.91
C HIS A 38 -38.05 -8.64 -50.34
N PRO A 39 -37.23 -9.65 -50.66
CA PRO A 39 -37.34 -10.39 -51.92
C PRO A 39 -38.70 -11.06 -52.06
N TYR A 40 -39.24 -10.98 -53.27
CA TYR A 40 -40.48 -11.57 -53.75
C TYR A 40 -40.66 -13.03 -53.30
N ASN A 41 -41.73 -13.32 -52.56
CA ASN A 41 -42.12 -14.67 -52.12
C ASN A 41 -43.11 -15.27 -53.15
N PRO A 42 -42.73 -16.26 -53.98
CA PRO A 42 -43.53 -16.68 -55.14
C PRO A 42 -44.78 -17.52 -54.83
N TYR A 43 -45.13 -17.76 -53.57
CA TYR A 43 -46.27 -18.61 -53.20
C TYR A 43 -47.26 -17.85 -52.33
N GLN A 44 -47.93 -16.87 -52.94
CA GLN A 44 -49.13 -16.24 -52.40
C GLN A 44 -50.34 -16.69 -53.23
N PRO A 45 -51.41 -17.24 -52.61
CA PRO A 45 -52.55 -17.80 -53.33
C PRO A 45 -53.41 -16.67 -53.92
N GLY A 46 -53.40 -16.56 -55.25
CA GLY A 46 -54.18 -15.57 -56.00
C GLY A 46 -55.63 -15.99 -56.20
N THR A 47 -56.54 -15.06 -55.94
CA THR A 47 -58.00 -15.11 -56.17
C THR A 47 -58.38 -14.99 -57.66
N PRO A 48 -59.55 -15.50 -58.11
CA PRO A 48 -59.88 -15.76 -59.52
C PRO A 48 -60.53 -14.57 -60.26
N PRO A 49 -60.52 -14.53 -61.62
CA PRO A 49 -61.80 -14.73 -62.33
C PRO A 49 -61.75 -15.38 -63.74
N ILE A 50 -62.77 -16.24 -63.97
CA ILE A 50 -63.70 -16.35 -65.12
C ILE A 50 -63.13 -16.37 -66.56
N THR A 51 -63.15 -17.55 -67.21
CA THR A 51 -64.11 -17.91 -68.28
C THR A 51 -64.09 -19.42 -68.63
N GLN A 52 -65.27 -20.04 -68.55
CA GLN A 52 -65.82 -21.17 -69.32
C GLN A 52 -65.25 -22.61 -69.15
N SER A 53 -65.81 -23.33 -68.15
CA SER A 53 -66.65 -24.56 -68.21
C SER A 53 -66.21 -25.84 -68.99
N PRO A 54 -66.78 -27.06 -68.68
CA PRO A 54 -67.34 -27.60 -67.43
C PRO A 54 -67.03 -29.12 -67.19
N HIS A 55 -67.68 -29.70 -66.16
CA HIS A 55 -67.76 -31.12 -65.72
C HIS A 55 -66.74 -31.47 -64.62
N GLY A 56 -67.06 -31.70 -63.35
CA GLY A 56 -68.29 -32.09 -62.66
C GLY A 56 -67.91 -33.27 -61.76
N LEU A 57 -68.19 -33.23 -60.45
CA LEU A 57 -68.33 -34.41 -59.55
C LEU A 57 -68.64 -33.96 -58.09
N PRO A 58 -69.41 -34.74 -57.31
CA PRO A 58 -69.90 -34.37 -55.97
C PRO A 58 -69.13 -35.14 -54.85
N PRO A 59 -69.58 -35.19 -53.58
CA PRO A 59 -68.85 -34.67 -52.41
C PRO A 59 -68.14 -35.75 -51.58
N GLY A 60 -67.05 -35.39 -50.90
CA GLY A 60 -66.45 -36.26 -49.90
C GLY A 60 -65.30 -35.66 -49.08
N GLN A 61 -65.56 -35.56 -47.77
CA GLN A 61 -64.61 -35.74 -46.67
C GLN A 61 -63.81 -34.51 -46.18
N ILE A 62 -63.94 -34.30 -44.88
CA ILE A 62 -63.48 -33.17 -44.07
C ILE A 62 -61.99 -33.41 -43.75
N PRO A 63 -61.08 -32.42 -43.91
CA PRO A 63 -59.65 -32.66 -43.69
C PRO A 63 -59.31 -32.89 -42.21
N VAL A 64 -58.67 -34.03 -41.93
CA VAL A 64 -58.02 -34.34 -40.65
C VAL A 64 -56.79 -33.45 -40.48
N TYR A 65 -56.75 -32.68 -39.39
CA TYR A 65 -55.67 -31.75 -39.11
C TYR A 65 -54.54 -32.45 -38.34
N TYR A 66 -53.35 -32.55 -38.95
CA TYR A 66 -52.14 -33.03 -38.28
C TYR A 66 -51.26 -31.84 -37.86
N PRO A 67 -50.70 -31.83 -36.65
CA PRO A 67 -49.74 -30.80 -36.24
C PRO A 67 -48.47 -30.91 -37.10
N PRO A 68 -47.80 -29.77 -37.38
CA PRO A 68 -46.60 -29.77 -38.21
C PRO A 68 -45.48 -30.60 -37.57
N PRO A 69 -44.66 -31.28 -38.38
CA PRO A 69 -43.59 -32.13 -37.89
C PRO A 69 -42.56 -31.31 -37.07
N PRO A 70 -41.86 -31.95 -36.11
CA PRO A 70 -40.80 -31.30 -35.34
C PRO A 70 -39.79 -30.66 -36.28
N ARG A 71 -39.42 -29.40 -36.04
CA ARG A 71 -38.43 -28.69 -36.87
C ARG A 71 -37.12 -29.44 -36.79
N ALA A 72 -36.59 -29.85 -37.94
CA ALA A 72 -35.29 -30.51 -38.02
C ALA A 72 -34.20 -29.59 -37.42
N PRO A 73 -33.22 -30.15 -36.66
CA PRO A 73 -32.14 -29.35 -36.11
C PRO A 73 -31.37 -28.67 -37.26
N LEU A 74 -31.20 -27.35 -37.17
CA LEU A 74 -30.53 -26.53 -38.20
C LEU A 74 -29.06 -26.92 -38.44
N ILE A 75 -28.46 -27.71 -37.55
CA ILE A 75 -27.07 -28.16 -37.64
C ILE A 75 -27.07 -29.69 -37.53
N SER A 76 -26.51 -30.34 -38.54
CA SER A 76 -26.34 -31.79 -38.55
C SER A 76 -25.43 -32.25 -37.40
N PRO A 77 -25.62 -33.47 -36.87
CA PRO A 77 -24.74 -34.04 -35.84
C PRO A 77 -23.27 -34.04 -36.27
N GLU A 78 -22.99 -34.28 -37.55
CA GLU A 78 -21.66 -34.30 -38.13
C GLU A 78 -21.01 -32.92 -38.11
N THR A 79 -21.75 -31.87 -38.45
CA THR A 79 -21.27 -30.47 -38.40
C THR A 79 -20.98 -30.03 -36.96
N LYS A 80 -21.75 -30.49 -35.95
CA LYS A 80 -21.47 -30.18 -34.54
C LYS A 80 -20.13 -30.77 -34.06
N GLN A 81 -19.85 -32.02 -34.43
CA GLN A 81 -18.57 -32.66 -34.08
C GLN A 81 -17.38 -32.00 -34.78
N PHE A 82 -17.54 -31.63 -36.05
CA PHE A 82 -16.52 -30.90 -36.79
C PHE A 82 -16.23 -29.54 -36.14
N LEU A 83 -17.27 -28.75 -35.84
CA LEU A 83 -17.11 -27.43 -35.22
C LEU A 83 -16.50 -27.52 -33.80
N GLY A 84 -16.87 -28.54 -33.03
CA GLY A 84 -16.28 -28.80 -31.72
C GLY A 84 -14.78 -29.12 -31.77
N LYS A 85 -14.34 -29.95 -32.74
CA LYS A 85 -12.92 -30.24 -32.96
C LYS A 85 -12.15 -29.01 -33.48
N MET A 86 -12.77 -28.20 -34.34
CA MET A 86 -12.21 -26.92 -34.80
C MET A 86 -12.03 -25.93 -33.64
N MET A 87 -13.02 -25.79 -32.76
CA MET A 87 -12.90 -24.93 -31.59
C MET A 87 -11.82 -25.43 -30.62
N LEU A 88 -11.77 -26.74 -30.35
CA LEU A 88 -10.74 -27.33 -29.50
C LEU A 88 -9.33 -27.09 -30.08
N THR A 89 -9.15 -27.29 -31.38
CA THR A 89 -7.86 -27.07 -32.05
C THR A 89 -7.44 -25.60 -32.03
N LEU A 90 -8.38 -24.65 -32.23
CA LEU A 90 -8.10 -23.23 -32.09
C LEU A 90 -7.74 -22.83 -30.65
N ILE A 91 -8.41 -23.41 -29.65
CA ILE A 91 -8.07 -23.17 -28.24
C ILE A 91 -6.65 -23.68 -27.95
N VAL A 92 -6.32 -24.91 -28.36
CA VAL A 92 -4.98 -25.49 -28.17
C VAL A 92 -3.91 -24.67 -28.88
N LEU A 93 -4.17 -24.22 -30.12
CA LEU A 93 -3.23 -23.39 -30.86
C LEU A 93 -3.08 -22.00 -30.22
N GLY A 94 -4.18 -21.40 -29.77
CA GLY A 94 -4.21 -20.12 -29.09
C GLY A 94 -3.50 -20.15 -27.74
N THR A 95 -3.67 -21.20 -26.95
CA THR A 95 -2.95 -21.37 -25.66
C THR A 95 -1.46 -21.61 -25.88
N LEU A 96 -1.09 -22.38 -26.90
CA LEU A 96 0.31 -22.56 -27.28
C LEU A 96 0.94 -21.23 -27.70
N PHE A 97 0.24 -20.42 -28.49
CA PHE A 97 0.72 -19.10 -28.91
C PHE A 97 0.85 -18.13 -27.72
N ALA A 98 -0.14 -18.11 -26.82
CA ALA A 98 -0.09 -17.30 -25.60
C ALA A 98 1.08 -17.71 -24.69
N LEU A 99 1.36 -19.01 -24.58
CA LEU A 99 2.48 -19.53 -23.78
C LEU A 99 3.84 -19.14 -24.39
N VAL A 100 3.99 -19.18 -25.71
CA VAL A 100 5.20 -18.71 -26.39
C VAL A 100 5.41 -17.21 -26.13
N ILE A 101 4.36 -16.39 -26.23
CA ILE A 101 4.44 -14.95 -25.92
C ILE A 101 4.87 -14.72 -24.47
N ALA A 102 4.26 -15.44 -23.51
CA ALA A 102 4.59 -15.33 -22.09
C ALA A 102 6.05 -15.73 -21.80
N ILE A 103 6.57 -16.76 -22.48
CA ILE A 103 7.97 -17.18 -22.37
C ILE A 103 8.92 -16.09 -22.89
N ILE A 104 8.63 -15.51 -24.07
CA ILE A 104 9.47 -14.46 -24.66
C ILE A 104 9.49 -13.22 -23.75
N GLN A 105 8.33 -12.81 -23.23
CA GLN A 105 8.22 -11.70 -22.29
C GLN A 105 8.97 -12.01 -20.98
N GLY A 106 8.83 -13.24 -20.45
CA GLY A 106 9.55 -13.69 -19.26
C GLY A 106 11.07 -13.66 -19.42
N LEU A 107 11.58 -14.20 -20.53
CA LEU A 107 13.02 -14.22 -20.84
C LEU A 107 13.60 -12.81 -20.96
N GLY A 108 12.89 -11.86 -21.58
CA GLY A 108 13.32 -10.47 -21.68
C GLY A 108 13.55 -9.83 -20.31
N THR A 109 12.61 -10.01 -19.38
CA THR A 109 12.73 -9.45 -18.02
C THR A 109 13.84 -10.09 -17.20
N LEU A 110 14.13 -11.39 -17.41
CA LEU A 110 15.21 -12.09 -16.70
C LEU A 110 16.58 -11.64 -17.19
N ILE A 111 16.77 -11.51 -18.50
CA ILE A 111 18.03 -11.05 -19.09
C ILE A 111 18.33 -9.61 -18.67
N ASP A 112 17.34 -8.72 -18.70
CA ASP A 112 17.49 -7.32 -18.27
C ASP A 112 17.89 -7.21 -16.78
N ARG A 113 17.28 -8.03 -15.90
CA ARG A 113 17.69 -8.12 -14.49
C ARG A 113 19.12 -8.62 -14.31
N MET A 114 19.56 -9.59 -15.10
CA MET A 114 20.94 -10.08 -15.04
C MET A 114 21.94 -9.03 -15.53
N GLN A 115 21.62 -8.32 -16.62
CA GLN A 115 22.48 -7.26 -17.15
C GLN A 115 22.60 -6.09 -16.19
N THR A 116 21.49 -5.65 -15.58
CA THR A 116 21.51 -4.59 -14.57
C THR A 116 22.30 -4.99 -13.33
N GLN A 117 22.18 -6.22 -12.85
CA GLN A 117 22.99 -6.70 -11.72
C GLN A 117 24.48 -6.81 -12.07
N ALA A 118 24.82 -7.26 -13.27
CA ALA A 118 26.21 -7.34 -13.72
C ALA A 118 26.85 -5.94 -13.87
N ALA A 119 26.08 -4.95 -14.31
CA ALA A 119 26.54 -3.57 -14.42
C ALA A 119 26.88 -2.94 -13.06
N ASP A 120 26.17 -3.34 -11.99
CA ASP A 120 26.38 -2.83 -10.64
C ASP A 120 27.54 -3.51 -9.90
N LEU A 121 28.00 -4.68 -10.38
CA LEU A 121 29.03 -5.49 -9.72
C LEU A 121 30.31 -4.72 -9.35
N PRO A 122 30.97 -3.98 -10.27
CA PRO A 122 32.22 -3.27 -9.92
C PRO A 122 32.02 -2.17 -8.86
N MET A 123 30.86 -1.50 -8.88
CA MET A 123 30.51 -0.50 -7.88
C MET A 123 30.33 -1.14 -6.50
N ARG A 124 29.68 -2.30 -6.44
CA ARG A 124 29.46 -3.05 -5.20
C ARG A 124 30.74 -3.64 -4.65
N GLU A 125 31.62 -4.16 -5.51
CA GLU A 125 32.94 -4.65 -5.09
C GLU A 125 33.78 -3.54 -4.46
N ARG A 126 33.76 -2.33 -5.03
CA ARG A 126 34.41 -1.15 -4.44
C ARG A 126 33.85 -0.81 -3.05
N MET A 127 32.52 -0.84 -2.89
CA MET A 127 31.88 -0.56 -1.60
C MET A 127 32.10 -1.67 -0.54
N ALA A 128 32.23 -2.93 -0.98
CA ALA A 128 32.47 -4.08 -0.12
C ALA A 128 33.94 -4.22 0.28
N GLY A 129 34.85 -3.90 -0.63
CA GLY A 129 36.30 -3.94 -0.43
C GLY A 129 36.88 -2.71 0.28
N GLN A 130 36.04 -1.78 0.73
CA GLN A 130 36.48 -0.60 1.46
C GLN A 130 37.12 -0.99 2.79
N ASP A 131 38.35 -0.52 3.03
CA ASP A 131 39.10 -0.81 4.25
C ASP A 131 38.30 -0.34 5.50
N PRO A 132 38.07 -1.23 6.49
CA PRO A 132 37.42 -0.86 7.75
C PRO A 132 38.08 0.31 8.50
N ASN A 133 39.37 0.58 8.25
CA ASN A 133 40.12 1.68 8.86
C ASN A 133 39.77 3.05 8.27
N VAL A 134 39.07 3.10 7.12
CA VAL A 134 38.59 4.36 6.54
C VAL A 134 37.56 4.98 7.51
N PRO A 135 37.67 6.27 7.85
CA PRO A 135 36.71 6.94 8.73
C PRO A 135 35.27 6.77 8.26
N LEU A 136 34.36 6.58 9.21
CA LEU A 136 32.96 6.26 8.94
C LEU A 136 32.26 7.27 8.03
N HIS A 137 32.55 8.57 8.18
CA HIS A 137 31.96 9.63 7.36
C HIS A 137 32.35 9.51 5.88
N GLU A 138 33.59 9.11 5.59
CA GLU A 138 34.07 8.92 4.22
C GLU A 138 33.44 7.67 3.59
N ARG A 139 33.25 6.61 4.39
CA ARG A 139 32.52 5.41 3.97
C ARG A 139 31.06 5.70 3.63
N ILE A 140 30.39 6.56 4.41
CA ILE A 140 29.03 7.02 4.15
C ILE A 140 28.98 7.84 2.87
N ALA A 141 29.82 8.88 2.75
CA ALA A 141 29.84 9.78 1.60
C ALA A 141 30.07 9.04 0.26
N GLU A 142 30.98 8.07 0.26
CA GLU A 142 31.24 7.24 -0.92
C GLU A 142 30.02 6.40 -1.31
N ARG A 143 29.36 5.78 -0.34
CA ARG A 143 28.14 4.98 -0.58
C ARG A 143 26.99 5.84 -1.06
N GLU A 144 26.79 7.02 -0.47
CA GLU A 144 25.75 7.96 -0.92
C GLU A 144 25.96 8.46 -2.34
N ARG A 145 27.22 8.57 -2.78
CA ARG A 145 27.55 8.88 -4.17
C ARG A 145 27.22 7.73 -5.12
N ILE A 146 27.52 6.50 -4.74
CA ILE A 146 27.39 5.32 -5.62
C ILE A 146 25.95 4.80 -5.66
N ILE A 147 25.20 4.83 -4.56
CA ILE A 147 23.85 4.26 -4.47
C ILE A 147 22.91 4.75 -5.59
N PRO A 148 22.84 6.05 -5.93
CA PRO A 148 22.00 6.54 -7.02
C PRO A 148 22.43 6.07 -8.41
N GLU A 149 23.69 5.64 -8.59
CA GLU A 149 24.23 5.15 -9.86
C GLU A 149 23.89 3.67 -10.11
N LEU A 150 23.43 2.94 -9.08
CA LEU A 150 23.06 1.54 -9.18
C LEU A 150 21.79 1.37 -10.04
N LYS A 151 21.88 0.49 -11.03
CA LYS A 151 20.78 0.21 -11.97
C LYS A 151 19.76 -0.75 -11.40
N SER A 152 20.20 -1.72 -10.59
CA SER A 152 19.30 -2.70 -9.99
C SER A 152 18.68 -2.14 -8.71
N GLU A 153 17.35 -2.08 -8.67
CA GLU A 153 16.60 -1.69 -7.47
C GLU A 153 16.98 -2.55 -6.25
N VAL A 154 17.18 -3.85 -6.46
CA VAL A 154 17.54 -4.79 -5.38
C VAL A 154 18.91 -4.46 -4.81
N ASN A 155 19.88 -4.14 -5.68
CA ASN A 155 21.21 -3.72 -5.24
C ASN A 155 21.13 -2.38 -4.52
N ARG A 156 20.41 -1.40 -5.09
CA ARG A 156 20.21 -0.09 -4.48
C ARG A 156 19.64 -0.21 -3.07
N ARG A 157 18.53 -0.94 -2.90
CA ARG A 157 17.90 -1.21 -1.60
C ARG A 157 18.84 -1.93 -0.62
N THR A 158 19.68 -2.82 -1.13
CA THR A 158 20.66 -3.52 -0.30
C THR A 158 21.74 -2.57 0.21
N GLU A 159 22.24 -1.69 -0.65
CA GLU A 159 23.25 -0.71 -0.26
C GLU A 159 22.67 0.43 0.59
N GLU A 160 21.42 0.84 0.38
CA GLU A 160 20.65 1.71 1.28
C GLU A 160 20.62 1.12 2.71
N ARG A 161 20.25 -0.15 2.85
CA ARG A 161 20.31 -0.84 4.16
C ARG A 161 21.72 -0.90 4.74
N ASN A 162 22.74 -1.04 3.91
CA ASN A 162 24.14 -1.08 4.38
C ASN A 162 24.60 0.30 4.86
N VAL A 163 24.26 1.39 4.16
CA VAL A 163 24.59 2.75 4.61
C VAL A 163 23.77 3.12 5.86
N ALA A 164 22.54 2.63 6.01
CA ALA A 164 21.76 2.78 7.25
C ALA A 164 22.50 2.24 8.48
N LYS A 165 23.17 1.08 8.36
CA LYS A 165 24.01 0.51 9.43
C LYS A 165 25.24 1.37 9.75
N LEU A 166 25.80 2.04 8.74
CA LEU A 166 26.91 2.99 8.96
C LEU A 166 26.41 4.23 9.70
N TYR A 167 25.24 4.75 9.34
CA TYR A 167 24.58 5.82 10.07
C TYR A 167 24.24 5.43 11.51
N GLU A 168 23.81 4.20 11.76
CA GLU A 168 23.63 3.67 13.11
C GLU A 168 24.93 3.71 13.92
N ALA A 169 26.03 3.19 13.36
CA ALA A 169 27.33 3.22 14.02
C ALA A 169 27.78 4.66 14.31
N GLN A 170 27.53 5.58 13.37
CA GLN A 170 27.87 6.99 13.52
C GLN A 170 27.07 7.63 14.65
N GLY A 171 25.77 7.36 14.72
CA GLY A 171 24.90 7.83 15.78
C GLY A 171 25.34 7.33 17.16
N ARG A 172 25.72 6.06 17.28
CA ARG A 172 26.26 5.50 18.53
C ARG A 172 27.56 6.18 18.96
N GLU A 173 28.47 6.45 18.03
CA GLU A 173 29.70 7.21 18.33
C GLU A 173 29.38 8.63 18.81
N TYR A 174 28.41 9.30 18.18
CA TYR A 174 27.95 10.62 18.62
C TYR A 174 27.33 10.60 20.02
N VAL A 175 26.52 9.59 20.34
CA VAL A 175 26.01 9.38 21.72
C VAL A 175 27.16 9.22 22.71
N ARG A 176 28.16 8.39 22.36
CA ARG A 176 29.32 8.12 23.23
C ARG A 176 30.12 9.37 23.56
N VAL A 177 30.23 10.31 22.62
CA VAL A 177 30.94 11.59 22.83
C VAL A 177 30.02 12.72 23.34
N GLY A 178 28.74 12.43 23.62
CA GLY A 178 27.77 13.38 24.13
C GLY A 178 27.20 14.36 23.10
N ASN A 179 27.47 14.16 21.81
CA ASN A 179 26.90 14.98 20.74
C ASN A 179 25.51 14.47 20.34
N LEU A 180 24.51 14.74 21.19
CA LEU A 180 23.15 14.20 21.02
C LEU A 180 22.45 14.70 19.75
N VAL A 181 22.73 15.93 19.31
CA VAL A 181 22.16 16.51 18.08
C VAL A 181 22.67 15.76 16.84
N ALA A 182 23.98 15.51 16.76
CA ALA A 182 24.54 14.75 15.65
C ALA A 182 24.09 13.27 15.68
N ALA A 183 23.91 12.70 16.88
CA ALA A 183 23.36 11.36 17.05
C ALA A 183 21.93 11.25 16.51
N GLU A 184 21.06 12.20 16.84
CA GLU A 184 19.70 12.27 16.33
C GLU A 184 19.70 12.28 14.79
N GLN A 185 20.49 13.18 14.19
CA GLN A 185 20.56 13.29 12.74
C GLN A 185 21.04 11.98 12.09
N ALA A 186 22.05 11.32 12.66
CA ALA A 186 22.54 10.06 12.16
C ALA A 186 21.48 8.94 12.24
N PHE A 187 20.75 8.82 13.35
CA PHE A 187 19.67 7.84 13.46
C PHE A 187 18.50 8.15 12.52
N ARG A 188 18.17 9.43 12.28
CA ARG A 188 17.17 9.83 11.28
C ARG A 188 17.62 9.45 9.87
N SER A 189 18.90 9.63 9.53
CA SER A 189 19.46 9.17 8.26
C SER A 189 19.41 7.64 8.14
N ALA A 190 19.63 6.89 9.22
CA ALA A 190 19.46 5.43 9.22
C ALA A 190 18.01 5.03 8.90
N ILE A 191 17.03 5.68 9.54
CA ILE A 191 15.59 5.46 9.27
C ILE A 191 15.24 5.81 7.82
N ALA A 192 15.78 6.89 7.27
CA ALA A 192 15.50 7.29 5.89
C ALA A 192 15.96 6.25 4.86
N ASN A 193 17.07 5.55 5.15
CA ASN A 193 17.65 4.53 4.26
C ASN A 193 17.07 3.12 4.50
N ASP A 194 16.57 2.82 5.70
CA ASP A 194 15.96 1.52 6.02
C ASP A 194 14.80 1.72 7.02
N PRO A 195 13.62 2.14 6.52
CA PRO A 195 12.50 2.60 7.37
C PRO A 195 11.80 1.49 8.15
N GLN A 196 12.06 0.22 7.84
CA GLN A 196 11.39 -0.93 8.48
C GLN A 196 12.24 -1.58 9.56
N ASN A 197 13.42 -1.04 9.85
CA ASN A 197 14.29 -1.60 10.86
C ASN A 197 13.96 -1.05 12.25
N PRO A 198 13.45 -1.89 13.18
CA PRO A 198 13.01 -1.45 14.51
C PRO A 198 14.16 -0.90 15.37
N THR A 199 15.41 -1.30 15.07
CA THR A 199 16.59 -0.90 15.84
C THR A 199 16.78 0.61 15.82
N TYR A 200 16.59 1.27 14.68
CA TYR A 200 16.86 2.70 14.57
C TYR A 200 15.83 3.54 15.33
N TYR A 201 14.57 3.14 15.30
CA TYR A 201 13.53 3.76 16.12
C TYR A 201 13.81 3.54 17.61
N ARG A 202 14.23 2.33 18.02
CA ARG A 202 14.60 2.06 19.41
C ARG A 202 15.74 2.96 19.89
N LEU A 203 16.77 3.14 19.06
CA LEU A 203 17.90 4.02 19.36
C LEU A 203 17.48 5.48 19.48
N LEU A 204 16.63 5.94 18.58
CA LEU A 204 16.12 7.31 18.60
C LEU A 204 15.19 7.54 19.82
N GLY A 205 14.37 6.56 20.17
CA GLY A 205 13.57 6.58 21.40
C GLY A 205 14.45 6.64 22.65
N SER A 206 15.47 5.80 22.74
CA SER A 206 16.44 5.84 23.83
C SER A 206 17.17 7.18 23.90
N LEU A 207 17.59 7.75 22.77
CA LEU A 207 18.21 9.07 22.72
C LEU A 207 17.29 10.15 23.30
N PHE A 208 16.04 10.22 22.85
CA PHE A 208 15.09 11.21 23.36
C PHE A 208 14.77 11.02 24.84
N SER A 209 14.63 9.78 25.31
CA SER A 209 14.44 9.50 26.74
C SER A 209 15.63 9.96 27.59
N GLN A 210 16.86 9.77 27.10
CA GLN A 210 18.07 10.19 27.79
C GLN A 210 18.15 11.72 27.88
N THR A 211 17.86 12.42 26.78
CA THR A 211 17.80 13.88 26.75
C THR A 211 16.68 14.39 27.65
N ALA A 212 15.50 13.78 27.63
CA ALA A 212 14.36 14.18 28.45
C ALA A 212 14.66 14.11 29.96
N VAL A 213 15.42 13.11 30.41
CA VAL A 213 15.80 12.98 31.82
C VAL A 213 16.72 14.12 32.28
N GLN A 214 17.50 14.69 31.38
CA GLN A 214 18.43 15.79 31.68
C GLN A 214 17.79 17.17 31.49
N GLU A 215 16.66 17.23 30.78
CA GLU A 215 15.98 18.47 30.46
C GLU A 215 15.24 19.06 31.66
N MET A 216 15.51 20.34 31.93
CA MET A 216 14.94 21.09 33.04
C MET A 216 13.66 21.80 32.63
N ASP A 217 13.58 22.27 31.37
CA ASP A 217 12.39 22.90 30.84
C ASP A 217 11.27 21.88 30.64
N ILE A 218 10.13 22.07 31.31
CA ILE A 218 9.05 21.08 31.32
C ILE A 218 8.44 20.89 29.92
N GLU A 219 8.29 21.95 29.13
CA GLU A 219 7.70 21.86 27.80
C GLU A 219 8.60 21.07 26.86
N GLN A 220 9.91 21.36 26.88
CA GLN A 220 10.90 20.64 26.10
C GLN A 220 11.02 19.19 26.55
N ARG A 221 11.06 18.93 27.87
CA ARG A 221 11.09 17.57 28.43
C ARG A 221 9.88 16.76 27.99
N MET A 222 8.67 17.32 28.07
CA MET A 222 7.45 16.65 27.65
C MET A 222 7.45 16.36 26.14
N ASN A 223 7.98 17.28 25.32
CA ASN A 223 8.14 17.04 23.89
C ASN A 223 9.12 15.88 23.61
N LEU A 224 10.25 15.84 24.32
CA LEU A 224 11.22 14.75 24.21
C LEU A 224 10.60 13.41 24.63
N TRP A 225 9.81 13.36 25.70
CA TRP A 225 9.07 12.15 26.08
C TRP A 225 8.08 11.70 24.99
N LYS A 226 7.33 12.63 24.39
CA LYS A 226 6.42 12.31 23.28
C LYS A 226 7.17 11.74 22.07
N GLN A 227 8.33 12.30 21.74
CA GLN A 227 9.18 11.77 20.68
C GLN A 227 9.73 10.37 21.03
N SER A 228 10.10 10.15 22.29
CA SER A 228 10.54 8.84 22.77
C SER A 228 9.46 7.77 22.64
N ILE A 229 8.24 8.07 23.13
CA ILE A 229 7.06 7.18 23.06
C ILE A 229 6.79 6.79 21.62
N ARG A 230 6.65 7.77 20.72
CA ARG A 230 6.37 7.53 19.30
C ARG A 230 7.40 6.61 18.64
N ASN A 231 8.68 6.80 18.96
CA ASN A 231 9.74 5.98 18.38
C ASN A 231 9.72 4.54 18.92
N TRP A 232 9.44 4.33 20.21
CA TRP A 232 9.28 2.97 20.71
C TRP A 232 8.00 2.28 20.19
N GLU A 233 6.91 3.01 19.96
CA GLU A 233 5.72 2.48 19.26
C GLU A 233 6.06 2.03 17.84
N PHE A 234 6.83 2.82 17.08
CA PHE A 234 7.31 2.42 15.76
C PHE A 234 8.24 1.19 15.84
N ALA A 235 9.13 1.13 16.84
CA ALA A 235 9.98 -0.03 17.04
C ALA A 235 9.14 -1.30 17.29
N LEU A 236 8.11 -1.24 18.13
CA LEU A 236 7.22 -2.37 18.40
C LEU A 236 6.42 -2.81 17.16
N THR A 237 6.14 -1.89 16.24
CA THR A 237 5.41 -2.20 15.00
C THR A 237 6.23 -3.11 14.07
N PHE A 238 7.54 -2.91 14.00
CA PHE A 238 8.43 -3.66 13.09
C PHE A 238 9.22 -4.79 13.78
N GLU A 239 9.25 -4.82 15.12
CA GLU A 239 10.03 -5.81 15.87
C GLU A 239 9.37 -7.20 15.85
N THR A 240 10.12 -8.18 15.36
CA THR A 240 9.68 -9.58 15.27
C THR A 240 10.25 -10.42 16.40
N ASN A 241 11.38 -10.02 16.98
CA ASN A 241 12.01 -10.70 18.09
C ASN A 241 11.26 -10.38 19.40
N GLU A 242 10.66 -11.41 20.00
CA GLU A 242 9.86 -11.25 21.21
C GLU A 242 10.64 -10.66 22.39
N ALA A 243 11.91 -11.04 22.58
CA ALA A 243 12.71 -10.53 23.68
C ALA A 243 12.96 -9.02 23.53
N ILE A 244 13.41 -8.59 22.33
CA ILE A 244 13.64 -7.16 22.05
C ILE A 244 12.34 -6.37 22.10
N ARG A 245 11.23 -6.98 21.69
CA ARG A 245 9.88 -6.38 21.79
C ARG A 245 9.49 -6.14 23.24
N LYS A 246 9.73 -7.11 24.14
CA LYS A 246 9.47 -6.94 25.59
C LYS A 246 10.33 -5.83 26.20
N ASP A 247 11.61 -5.77 25.85
CA ASP A 247 12.52 -4.71 26.32
C ASP A 247 12.03 -3.33 25.85
N SER A 248 11.65 -3.22 24.58
CA SER A 248 11.13 -1.96 24.01
C SER A 248 9.79 -1.56 24.61
N ALA A 249 8.93 -2.52 24.94
CA ALA A 249 7.65 -2.28 25.59
C ALA A 249 7.81 -1.78 27.03
N ALA A 250 8.79 -2.32 27.77
CA ALA A 250 9.12 -1.83 29.11
C ALA A 250 9.65 -0.38 29.09
N LEU A 251 10.47 -0.04 28.09
CA LEU A 251 10.94 1.32 27.87
C LEU A 251 9.77 2.27 27.51
N LEU A 252 8.89 1.85 26.61
CA LEU A 252 7.68 2.58 26.24
C LEU A 252 6.79 2.87 27.47
N ALA A 253 6.47 1.84 28.26
CA ALA A 253 5.71 1.99 29.49
C ALA A 253 6.35 2.99 30.45
N SER A 254 7.68 2.96 30.56
CA SER A 254 8.44 3.86 31.43
C SER A 254 8.38 5.32 30.96
N ALA A 255 8.43 5.59 29.65
CA ALA A 255 8.21 6.95 29.15
C ALA A 255 6.78 7.42 29.31
N CYS A 256 5.79 6.55 29.09
CA CYS A 256 4.38 6.88 29.36
C CYS A 256 4.18 7.28 30.83
N TYR A 257 4.75 6.51 31.76
CA TYR A 257 4.72 6.83 33.19
C TYR A 257 5.39 8.17 33.51
N ARG A 258 6.57 8.45 32.95
CA ARG A 258 7.29 9.72 33.21
C ARG A 258 6.54 10.93 32.64
N LEU A 259 6.04 10.82 31.42
CA LEU A 259 5.24 11.88 30.81
C LEU A 259 3.91 12.10 31.56
N ALA A 260 3.28 11.03 32.04
CA ALA A 260 2.08 11.15 32.86
C ALA A 260 2.35 11.93 34.15
N ASN A 261 3.49 11.70 34.83
CA ASN A 261 3.87 12.51 35.99
C ASN A 261 4.07 13.99 35.63
N ASP A 262 4.69 14.29 34.48
CA ASP A 262 4.81 15.68 34.02
C ASP A 262 3.43 16.32 33.80
N TYR A 263 2.47 15.59 33.22
CA TYR A 263 1.08 16.05 33.09
C TYR A 263 0.39 16.28 34.44
N LEU A 264 0.60 15.41 35.43
CA LEU A 264 0.04 15.59 36.76
C LEU A 264 0.60 16.82 37.47
N ASN A 265 1.89 17.11 37.31
CA ASN A 265 2.50 18.33 37.85
C ASN A 265 1.88 19.61 37.28
N LEU A 266 1.29 19.53 36.08
CA LEU A 266 0.57 20.61 35.41
C LEU A 266 -0.95 20.60 35.71
N GLY A 267 -1.45 19.69 36.55
CA GLY A 267 -2.88 19.53 36.85
C GLY A 267 -3.69 18.91 35.70
N GLN A 268 -3.02 18.33 34.70
CA GLN A 268 -3.63 17.73 33.51
C GLN A 268 -3.89 16.24 33.72
N GLU A 269 -4.83 15.93 34.61
CA GLU A 269 -5.10 14.54 35.05
C GLU A 269 -5.66 13.64 33.95
N ALA A 270 -6.44 14.19 33.01
CA ALA A 270 -7.04 13.42 31.93
C ALA A 270 -5.97 12.86 31.00
N GLU A 271 -5.01 13.71 30.61
CA GLU A 271 -3.86 13.38 29.78
C GLU A 271 -2.95 12.37 30.47
N ALA A 272 -2.67 12.59 31.76
CA ALA A 272 -1.90 11.64 32.57
C ALA A 272 -2.57 10.27 32.63
N ARG A 273 -3.89 10.22 32.90
CA ARG A 273 -4.65 8.96 32.98
C ARG A 273 -4.64 8.22 31.63
N SER A 274 -4.80 8.94 30.53
CA SER A 274 -4.71 8.37 29.18
C SER A 274 -3.35 7.69 28.94
N LEU A 275 -2.25 8.38 29.27
CA LEU A 275 -0.90 7.84 29.09
C LEU A 275 -0.63 6.62 29.98
N LEU A 276 -1.12 6.63 31.22
CA LEU A 276 -0.95 5.50 32.13
C LEU A 276 -1.66 4.26 31.61
N TYR A 277 -2.84 4.39 31.01
CA TYR A 277 -3.50 3.26 30.34
C TYR A 277 -2.70 2.73 29.16
N SER A 278 -2.18 3.61 28.29
CA SER A 278 -1.31 3.20 27.17
C SER A 278 -0.04 2.50 27.65
N GLY A 279 0.59 2.99 28.71
CA GLY A 279 1.77 2.34 29.31
C GLY A 279 1.44 0.97 29.91
N ARG A 280 0.28 0.83 30.56
CA ARG A 280 -0.17 -0.44 31.14
C ARG A 280 -0.47 -1.51 30.09
N GLU A 281 -0.98 -1.11 28.92
CA GLU A 281 -1.30 -2.03 27.83
C GLU A 281 -0.08 -2.79 27.31
N VAL A 282 1.09 -2.13 27.32
CA VAL A 282 2.34 -2.69 26.79
C VAL A 282 3.26 -3.26 27.87
N ALA A 283 3.12 -2.85 29.12
CA ALA A 283 3.98 -3.29 30.21
C ALA A 283 3.78 -4.77 30.57
N ASP A 284 4.86 -5.47 30.90
CA ASP A 284 4.74 -6.78 31.56
C ASP A 284 4.03 -6.58 32.92
N PRO A 285 2.95 -7.33 33.23
CA PRO A 285 2.20 -7.17 34.47
C PRO A 285 3.05 -7.28 35.74
N SER A 286 4.14 -8.06 35.69
CA SER A 286 5.06 -8.30 36.81
C SER A 286 6.19 -7.26 36.93
N SER A 287 6.29 -6.34 35.97
CA SER A 287 7.34 -5.32 35.95
C SER A 287 7.13 -4.22 37.01
N GLU A 288 8.22 -3.64 37.49
CA GLU A 288 8.18 -2.50 38.42
C GLU A 288 7.39 -1.31 37.86
N VAL A 289 7.51 -1.06 36.54
CA VAL A 289 6.77 0.02 35.88
C VAL A 289 5.26 -0.25 35.87
N SER A 290 4.82 -1.49 35.70
CA SER A 290 3.40 -1.87 35.81
C SER A 290 2.85 -1.56 37.20
N VAL A 291 3.61 -1.90 38.26
CA VAL A 291 3.25 -1.58 39.65
C VAL A 291 3.16 -0.07 39.86
N ALA A 292 4.14 0.70 39.36
CA ALA A 292 4.15 2.15 39.45
C ALA A 292 2.97 2.81 38.71
N ILE A 293 2.65 2.33 37.52
CA ILE A 293 1.51 2.79 36.72
C ILE A 293 0.20 2.51 37.47
N GLN A 294 0.01 1.29 37.98
CA GLN A 294 -1.21 0.93 38.69
C GLN A 294 -1.38 1.77 39.97
N GLY A 295 -0.30 1.96 40.74
CA GLY A 295 -0.33 2.80 41.94
C GLY A 295 -0.72 4.26 41.66
N LEU A 296 -0.35 4.79 40.49
CA LEU A 296 -0.74 6.15 40.10
C LEU A 296 -2.19 6.22 39.61
N LEU A 297 -2.65 5.22 38.85
CA LEU A 297 -4.05 5.10 38.44
C LEU A 297 -5.00 4.97 39.64
N ASP A 298 -4.61 4.22 40.68
CA ASP A 298 -5.40 4.08 41.90
C ASP A 298 -5.55 5.41 42.65
N ARG A 299 -4.51 6.26 42.64
CA ARG A 299 -4.60 7.61 43.23
C ARG A 299 -5.57 8.50 42.45
N LEU A 300 -5.51 8.46 41.11
CA LEU A 300 -6.36 9.26 40.23
C LEU A 300 -7.82 8.78 40.16
N THR A 301 -8.16 7.66 40.81
CA THR A 301 -9.51 7.08 40.83
C THR A 301 -10.17 7.16 42.19
N ARG A 302 -9.42 7.45 43.25
CA ARG A 302 -10.01 7.73 44.56
C ARG A 302 -10.69 9.10 44.51
N PRO A 303 -11.94 9.23 44.97
CA PRO A 303 -12.53 10.54 45.18
C PRO A 303 -11.69 11.28 46.23
N ASP A 304 -11.41 12.56 45.99
CA ASP A 304 -10.76 13.44 46.97
C ASP A 304 -11.55 13.39 48.28
N ASP A 305 -11.01 12.74 49.31
CA ASP A 305 -11.45 12.90 50.71
C ASP A 305 -11.04 14.27 51.29
N SER A 306 -10.52 15.17 50.46
CA SER A 306 -10.08 16.53 50.80
C SER A 306 -11.00 17.61 50.23
N ASN A 307 -12.31 17.42 50.31
CA ASN A 307 -13.25 18.53 50.28
C ASN A 307 -13.79 18.74 51.71
N PRO A 308 -13.22 19.68 52.50
CA PRO A 308 -13.75 20.04 53.82
C PRO A 308 -15.15 20.67 53.75
#